data_AF-A0A2V7M0Z4-F1
#
_entry.id   AF-A0A2V7M0Z4-F1
#
_cell.length_a   1.000
_cell.length_b   1.000
_cell.length_c   1.000
_cell.angle_alpha   90.00
_cell.angle_beta   90.00
_cell.angle_gamma   90.00
#
_symmetry.space_group_name_H-M   'P 1'
#
loop_
_entity.id
_entity.type
_entity.pdbx_description
1 polymer ?
#
loop_
_entity_poly.entity_id
_entity_poly.type
_entity_poly.pdbx_seq_one_letter_code
_entity_poly.pdbx_strand_id
1 'polypeptide(L)'
;MKYTTYSRYVPGLLETLNLQALLDQLADFLLQSGFAGGPYSHPFWGEFGEEDPDRSLDALRQAILQALMDSGQLTPDMLNVLRGESTGDAQKDQELQKQLADLLDQIVQKLIDEGYLNLQQAPKMPGAQQPVLGPGGMAKEAAQQVQFNLTDKGIDFLGFRTLKHLLVSIGKSSFGAHETEHLATGVEAESASKRYEYGDTLNLDVNATLSHALKREGLGVPINLEYDDLMVHQAEYRSSSATVLMLDCSHSMILYGEDRFTPAKKVALALTHLIRTQFPGDTLRVVLFHD
;
A
#
# COMPACT_ATOMS: atom_id res chain seq x y z
N MET A 1 -33.65 0.39 -50.29
CA MET A 1 -33.22 -0.47 -49.17
C MET A 1 -32.58 0.41 -48.12
N LYS A 2 -33.11 0.45 -46.89
CA LYS A 2 -32.44 1.13 -45.76
C LYS A 2 -31.36 0.18 -45.26
N TYR A 3 -30.10 0.57 -45.39
CA TYR A 3 -28.98 -0.16 -44.79
C TYR A 3 -28.91 0.26 -43.33
N THR A 4 -29.33 -0.63 -42.43
CA THR A 4 -29.12 -0.46 -40.99
C THR A 4 -27.72 -0.97 -40.69
N THR A 5 -26.76 -0.05 -40.57
CA THR A 5 -25.41 -0.38 -40.14
C THR A 5 -25.45 -0.64 -38.65
N TYR A 6 -25.36 -1.90 -38.24
CA TYR A 6 -25.15 -2.25 -36.83
C TYR A 6 -23.69 -1.99 -36.50
N SER A 7 -23.39 -0.87 -35.84
CA SER A 7 -22.13 -0.75 -35.10
C SER A 7 -22.23 -1.70 -33.92
N ARG A 8 -21.42 -2.77 -33.95
CA ARG A 8 -21.24 -3.66 -32.80
C ARG A 8 -20.73 -2.77 -31.65
N TYR A 9 -21.57 -2.53 -30.66
CA TYR A 9 -21.15 -1.93 -29.40
C TYR A 9 -20.15 -2.89 -28.78
N VAL A 10 -18.86 -2.58 -28.92
CA VAL A 10 -17.80 -3.21 -28.16
C VAL A 10 -17.86 -2.48 -26.81
N PRO A 11 -18.29 -3.14 -25.72
CA PRO A 11 -18.16 -2.54 -24.39
C PRO A 11 -16.70 -2.08 -24.27
N GLY A 12 -16.49 -0.80 -23.97
CA GLY A 12 -15.15 -0.22 -23.99
C GLY A 12 -14.23 -1.09 -23.16
N LEU A 13 -13.03 -1.41 -23.67
CA LEU A 13 -12.03 -2.24 -22.95
C LEU A 13 -11.84 -1.77 -21.49
N LEU A 14 -12.03 -0.48 -21.23
CA LEU A 14 -12.02 0.18 -19.93
C LEU A 14 -13.12 -0.23 -18.93
N GLU A 15 -14.27 -0.72 -19.39
CA GLU A 15 -15.36 -1.19 -18.53
C GLU A 15 -15.15 -2.64 -18.11
N THR A 16 -14.49 -3.43 -18.95
CA THR A 16 -14.09 -4.81 -18.63
C THR A 16 -12.80 -4.90 -17.82
N LEU A 17 -12.07 -3.79 -17.70
CA LEU A 17 -10.76 -3.74 -17.08
C LEU A 17 -10.88 -3.78 -15.56
N ASN A 18 -10.30 -4.81 -14.94
CA ASN A 18 -10.20 -4.88 -13.49
C ASN A 18 -9.02 -4.00 -13.02
N LEU A 19 -9.33 -2.77 -12.59
CA LEU A 19 -8.33 -1.80 -12.12
C LEU A 19 -7.48 -2.34 -10.97
N GLN A 20 -8.04 -3.17 -10.09
CA GLN A 20 -7.29 -3.77 -8.99
C GLN A 20 -6.26 -4.79 -9.47
N ALA A 21 -6.60 -5.58 -10.51
CA ALA A 21 -5.67 -6.52 -11.11
C ALA A 21 -4.55 -5.79 -11.88
N LEU A 22 -4.90 -4.70 -12.58
CA LEU A 22 -3.91 -3.84 -13.22
C LEU A 22 -2.96 -3.22 -12.17
N LEU A 23 -3.50 -2.70 -11.07
CA LEU A 23 -2.70 -2.11 -10.00
C LEU A 23 -1.78 -3.14 -9.33
N ASP A 24 -2.22 -4.40 -9.23
CA ASP A 24 -1.40 -5.54 -8.74
C ASP A 24 -0.22 -5.82 -9.70
N GLN A 25 -0.45 -5.78 -11.02
CA GLN A 25 0.61 -5.91 -12.02
C GLN A 25 1.57 -4.71 -12.02
N LEU A 26 1.06 -3.52 -11.73
CA LEU A 26 1.86 -2.31 -11.59
C LEU A 26 2.57 -2.21 -10.24
N ALA A 27 2.36 -3.14 -9.30
CA ALA A 27 2.91 -3.06 -7.95
C ALA A 27 4.44 -2.96 -7.97
N ASP A 28 5.11 -3.69 -8.86
CA ASP A 28 6.56 -3.67 -8.98
C ASP A 28 7.08 -2.32 -9.45
N PHE A 29 6.43 -1.72 -10.44
CA PHE A 29 6.74 -0.38 -10.93
C PHE A 29 6.46 0.68 -9.86
N LEU A 30 5.29 0.62 -9.23
CA LEU A 30 4.86 1.60 -8.23
C LEU A 30 5.65 1.52 -6.92
N LEU A 31 6.13 0.33 -6.56
CA LEU A 31 6.96 0.10 -5.38
C LEU A 31 8.45 0.16 -5.69
N GLN A 32 8.86 0.32 -6.94
CA GLN A 32 10.26 0.42 -7.33
C GLN A 32 10.96 1.49 -6.51
N SER A 33 12.18 1.16 -6.10
CA SER A 33 13.04 2.00 -5.26
C SER A 33 13.64 3.19 -6.00
N GLY A 34 13.67 3.14 -7.34
CA GLY A 34 14.42 4.06 -8.19
C GLY A 34 15.87 3.65 -8.41
N PHE A 35 16.37 2.62 -7.71
CA PHE A 35 17.76 2.16 -7.82
C PHE A 35 17.99 1.15 -8.95
N ALA A 36 16.92 0.53 -9.47
CA ALA A 36 17.00 -0.39 -10.58
C ALA A 36 17.06 0.37 -11.91
N GLY A 37 18.28 0.78 -12.30
CA GLY A 37 18.70 0.87 -13.70
C GLY A 37 17.94 1.86 -14.58
N GLY A 38 18.11 3.16 -14.36
CA GLY A 38 17.87 4.15 -15.41
C GLY A 38 18.83 3.95 -16.61
N PRO A 39 18.56 4.54 -17.79
CA PRO A 39 19.39 4.41 -19.01
C PRO A 39 20.88 4.78 -18.84
N TYR A 40 21.22 5.43 -17.72
CA TYR A 40 22.56 5.88 -17.34
C TYR A 40 23.11 5.19 -16.08
N SER A 41 22.56 4.05 -15.66
CA SER A 41 23.13 3.30 -14.53
C SER A 41 24.53 2.78 -14.90
N HIS A 42 25.57 3.43 -14.38
CA HIS A 42 26.96 3.06 -14.63
C HIS A 42 27.53 2.24 -13.45
N PRO A 43 27.84 0.94 -13.63
CA PRO A 43 28.26 0.05 -12.53
C PRO A 43 29.60 0.38 -11.86
N PHE A 44 30.38 1.31 -12.41
CA PHE A 44 31.79 1.51 -12.04
C PHE A 44 32.10 2.83 -11.33
N TRP A 45 31.21 3.83 -11.40
CA TRP A 45 31.50 5.18 -10.90
C TRP A 45 30.52 5.72 -9.86
N GLY A 46 29.53 4.93 -9.41
CA GLY A 46 28.66 5.31 -8.29
C GLY A 46 27.87 6.60 -8.50
N GLU A 47 27.83 7.12 -9.73
CA GLU A 47 27.01 8.26 -10.11
C GLU A 47 25.59 7.73 -10.35
N PHE A 48 24.86 7.58 -9.24
CA PHE A 48 23.40 7.53 -9.28
C PHE A 48 23.01 8.93 -9.71
N GLY A 49 22.56 9.10 -10.96
CA GLY A 49 21.98 10.37 -11.36
C GLY A 49 21.00 10.80 -10.27
N GLU A 50 21.06 12.06 -9.85
CA GLU A 50 20.05 12.71 -8.99
C GLU A 50 18.68 12.82 -9.70
N GLU A 51 18.39 11.92 -10.64
CA GLU A 51 17.11 11.84 -11.30
C GLU A 51 16.23 10.91 -10.44
N ASP A 52 15.22 11.52 -9.82
CA ASP A 52 14.12 10.84 -9.15
C ASP A 52 13.72 9.59 -9.96
N PRO A 53 13.28 8.48 -9.31
CA PRO A 53 12.59 7.41 -10.03
C PRO A 53 11.58 8.06 -10.97
N ASP A 54 11.63 7.73 -12.27
CA ASP A 54 10.81 8.35 -13.30
C ASP A 54 9.31 8.16 -12.97
N ARG A 55 8.77 9.00 -12.08
CA ARG A 55 7.36 9.10 -11.68
C ARG A 55 6.61 9.99 -12.65
N SER A 56 7.15 10.16 -13.85
CA SER A 56 6.52 10.86 -14.93
C SER A 56 5.27 10.11 -15.38
N LEU A 57 4.28 10.85 -15.87
CA LEU A 57 3.10 10.24 -16.46
C LEU A 57 3.43 9.39 -17.69
N ASP A 58 4.51 9.71 -18.40
CA ASP A 58 4.95 8.92 -19.56
C ASP A 58 5.48 7.55 -19.16
N ALA A 59 6.29 7.47 -18.08
CA ALA A 59 6.71 6.20 -17.52
C ALA A 59 5.52 5.37 -17.00
N LEU A 60 4.54 6.01 -16.36
CA LEU A 60 3.30 5.35 -15.93
C LEU A 60 2.51 4.78 -17.11
N ARG A 61 2.34 5.56 -18.19
CA ARG A 61 1.67 5.10 -19.43
C ARG A 61 2.37 3.88 -20.02
N GLN A 62 3.70 3.90 -20.06
CA GLN A 62 4.48 2.78 -20.57
C GLN A 62 4.36 1.54 -19.68
N ALA A 63 4.36 1.70 -18.35
CA ALA A 63 4.15 0.60 -17.42
C ALA A 63 2.74 0.00 -17.54
N ILE A 64 1.70 0.84 -17.70
CA ILE A 64 0.33 0.37 -17.97
C ILE A 64 0.28 -0.41 -19.28
N LEU A 65 0.89 0.13 -20.35
CA LEU A 65 0.94 -0.55 -21.65
C LEU A 65 1.58 -1.94 -21.53
N GLN A 66 2.70 -2.06 -20.82
CA GLN A 66 3.36 -3.34 -20.57
C GLN A 66 2.45 -4.30 -19.79
N ALA A 67 1.77 -3.84 -18.74
CA ALA A 67 0.83 -4.66 -17.98
C ALA A 67 -0.38 -5.13 -18.83
N LEU A 68 -0.86 -4.30 -19.77
CA LEU A 68 -1.92 -4.68 -20.72
C LEU A 68 -1.43 -5.72 -21.74
N MET A 69 -0.16 -5.65 -22.16
CA MET A 69 0.46 -6.68 -23.00
C MET A 69 0.54 -8.02 -22.25
N ASP A 70 1.05 -8.00 -21.02
CA ASP A 70 1.28 -9.20 -20.22
C ASP A 70 -0.04 -9.86 -19.77
N SER A 71 -1.09 -9.06 -19.55
CA SER A 71 -2.44 -9.56 -19.26
C SER A 71 -3.21 -10.01 -20.50
N GLY A 72 -2.67 -9.81 -21.71
CA GLY A 72 -3.32 -10.20 -22.97
C GLY A 72 -4.60 -9.43 -23.28
N GLN A 73 -4.78 -8.22 -22.72
CA GLN A 73 -5.99 -7.40 -22.89
C GLN A 73 -5.96 -6.51 -24.14
N LEU A 74 -4.79 -6.40 -24.80
CA LEU A 74 -4.66 -5.66 -26.05
C LEU A 74 -5.20 -6.47 -27.24
N THR A 75 -5.83 -5.77 -28.18
CA THR A 75 -6.29 -6.42 -29.41
C THR A 75 -5.09 -6.83 -30.29
N PRO A 76 -5.23 -7.89 -31.11
CA PRO A 76 -4.16 -8.33 -32.01
C PRO A 76 -3.64 -7.21 -32.92
N ASP A 77 -4.52 -6.33 -33.38
CA ASP A 77 -4.16 -5.20 -34.24
C ASP A 77 -3.32 -4.15 -33.51
N MET A 78 -3.62 -3.86 -32.23
CA MET A 78 -2.81 -2.97 -31.39
C MET A 78 -1.42 -3.55 -31.12
N LEU A 79 -1.32 -4.87 -30.90
CA LEU A 79 -0.04 -5.56 -30.72
C LEU A 79 0.82 -5.53 -31.99
N ASN A 80 0.22 -5.60 -33.17
CA ASN A 80 0.96 -5.52 -34.44
C ASN A 80 1.56 -4.13 -34.64
N VAL A 81 0.78 -3.08 -34.37
CA VAL A 81 1.25 -1.68 -34.40
C VAL A 81 2.42 -1.46 -33.42
N LEU A 82 2.35 -2.04 -32.22
CA LEU A 82 3.43 -1.97 -31.22
C LEU A 82 4.68 -2.76 -31.63
N ARG A 83 4.53 -3.86 -32.36
CA ARG A 83 5.64 -4.65 -32.92
C ARG A 83 6.28 -4.03 -34.16
N GLY A 84 5.75 -2.90 -34.65
CA GLY A 84 6.21 -2.26 -35.89
C GLY A 84 5.78 -3.00 -37.15
N GLU A 85 4.86 -3.97 -37.01
CA GLU A 85 4.23 -4.66 -38.14
C GLU A 85 3.07 -3.80 -38.62
N SER A 86 3.24 -3.13 -39.77
CA SER A 86 2.19 -2.29 -40.35
C SER A 86 0.98 -3.15 -40.72
N THR A 87 -0.22 -2.70 -40.38
CA THR A 87 -1.47 -3.34 -40.84
C THR A 87 -1.73 -3.18 -42.35
N GLY A 88 -0.77 -2.59 -43.08
CA GLY A 88 -0.83 -2.36 -44.52
C GLY A 88 -1.44 -1.00 -44.90
N ASP A 89 -2.00 -0.27 -43.93
CA ASP A 89 -2.60 1.05 -44.11
C ASP A 89 -2.02 2.04 -43.07
N ALA A 90 -1.18 2.97 -43.52
CA ALA A 90 -0.55 3.97 -42.64
C ALA A 90 -1.55 4.85 -41.85
N GLN A 91 -2.76 5.04 -42.38
CA GLN A 91 -3.83 5.77 -41.67
C GLN A 91 -4.42 4.95 -40.52
N LYS A 92 -4.61 3.64 -40.70
CA LYS A 92 -5.12 2.75 -39.64
C LYS A 92 -4.10 2.60 -38.51
N ASP A 93 -2.82 2.49 -38.85
CA ASP A 93 -1.75 2.43 -37.85
C ASP A 93 -1.73 3.70 -36.97
N GLN A 94 -1.93 4.89 -37.58
CA GLN A 94 -2.03 6.16 -36.85
C GLN A 94 -3.31 6.26 -35.99
N GLU A 95 -4.44 5.78 -36.48
CA GLU A 95 -5.69 5.74 -35.70
C GLU A 95 -5.57 4.81 -34.49
N LEU A 96 -4.98 3.63 -34.66
CA LEU A 96 -4.74 2.68 -33.57
C LEU A 96 -3.79 3.23 -32.51
N GLN A 97 -2.73 3.94 -32.92
CA GLN A 97 -1.83 4.63 -31.97
C GLN A 97 -2.57 5.68 -31.14
N LYS A 98 -3.44 6.48 -31.77
CA LYS A 98 -4.27 7.46 -31.06
C LYS A 98 -5.24 6.79 -30.09
N GLN A 99 -5.93 5.74 -30.53
CA GLN A 99 -6.85 4.98 -29.68
C GLN A 99 -6.14 4.38 -28.47
N LEU A 100 -4.91 3.87 -28.64
CA LEU A 100 -4.09 3.36 -27.55
C LEU A 100 -3.70 4.48 -26.58
N ALA A 101 -3.25 5.64 -27.09
CA ALA A 101 -2.92 6.79 -26.24
C ALA A 101 -4.13 7.26 -25.43
N ASP A 102 -5.29 7.40 -26.08
CA ASP A 102 -6.55 7.79 -25.43
C ASP A 102 -7.01 6.77 -24.38
N LEU A 103 -6.78 5.47 -24.62
CA LEU A 103 -7.06 4.41 -23.65
C LEU A 103 -6.16 4.54 -22.42
N LEU A 104 -4.86 4.73 -22.60
CA LEU A 104 -3.91 4.89 -21.50
C LEU A 104 -4.26 6.11 -20.65
N ASP A 105 -4.57 7.24 -21.27
CA ASP A 105 -4.99 8.45 -20.57
C ASP A 105 -6.29 8.23 -19.76
N GLN A 106 -7.25 7.50 -20.33
CA GLN A 106 -8.48 7.13 -19.61
C GLN A 106 -8.22 6.18 -18.43
N ILE A 107 -7.27 5.25 -18.52
CA ILE A 107 -6.87 4.40 -17.41
C ILE A 107 -6.23 5.24 -16.29
N VAL A 108 -5.30 6.13 -16.63
CA VAL A 108 -4.65 7.02 -15.67
C VAL A 108 -5.69 7.88 -14.96
N GLN A 109 -6.62 8.48 -15.71
CA GLN A 109 -7.70 9.28 -15.14
C GLN A 109 -8.57 8.44 -14.19
N LYS A 110 -8.94 7.21 -14.56
CA LYS A 110 -9.68 6.31 -13.67
C LYS A 110 -8.92 5.97 -12.40
N LEU A 111 -7.60 5.76 -12.45
CA LEU A 111 -6.79 5.50 -11.27
C LEU A 111 -6.74 6.70 -10.31
N ILE A 112 -6.81 7.93 -10.85
CA ILE A 112 -6.91 9.17 -10.09
C ILE A 112 -8.32 9.33 -9.51
N ASP A 113 -9.36 9.09 -10.30
CA ASP A 113 -10.77 9.23 -9.89
C ASP A 113 -11.14 8.23 -8.80
N GLU A 114 -10.63 6.99 -8.90
CA GLU A 114 -10.72 5.98 -7.85
C GLU A 114 -9.83 6.29 -6.64
N GLY A 115 -8.97 7.31 -6.73
CA GLY A 115 -8.14 7.78 -5.63
C GLY A 115 -6.96 6.88 -5.30
N TYR A 116 -6.43 6.11 -6.25
CA TYR A 116 -5.19 5.34 -6.08
C TYR A 116 -3.93 6.18 -6.33
N LEU A 117 -4.03 7.18 -7.21
CA LEU A 117 -2.96 8.10 -7.58
C LEU A 117 -3.40 9.55 -7.40
N ASN A 118 -2.44 10.42 -7.09
CA ASN A 118 -2.61 11.88 -7.10
C ASN A 118 -1.53 12.50 -7.99
N LEU A 119 -1.89 13.58 -8.69
CA LEU A 119 -0.95 14.38 -9.47
C LEU A 119 -0.37 15.48 -8.60
N GLN A 120 0.96 15.56 -8.53
CA GLN A 120 1.66 16.69 -7.95
C GLN A 120 2.57 17.33 -9.01
N GLN A 121 2.51 18.65 -9.11
CA GLN A 121 3.53 19.38 -9.86
C GLN A 121 4.85 19.24 -9.08
N ALA A 122 5.91 18.82 -9.76
CA ALA A 122 7.23 18.70 -9.16
C ALA A 122 7.59 20.02 -8.45
N PRO A 123 8.05 19.97 -7.18
CA PRO A 123 8.46 21.18 -6.48
C PRO A 123 9.60 21.83 -7.26
N LYS A 124 9.42 23.10 -7.65
CA LYS A 124 10.53 23.92 -8.16
C LYS A 124 11.51 24.13 -7.02
N MET A 125 12.55 23.30 -6.92
CA MET A 125 13.65 23.52 -5.98
C MET A 125 14.33 24.86 -6.32
N PRO A 126 14.32 25.87 -5.43
CA PRO A 126 15.13 27.07 -5.61
C PRO A 126 16.53 26.75 -5.08
N GLY A 127 17.45 26.28 -5.93
CA GLY A 127 18.79 25.98 -5.44
C GLY A 127 19.90 25.53 -6.39
N ALA A 128 19.62 25.03 -7.60
CA ALA A 128 20.69 24.56 -8.50
C ALA A 128 20.83 25.49 -9.71
N GLN A 129 21.50 26.64 -9.52
CA GLN A 129 22.06 27.38 -10.65
C GLN A 129 23.28 26.62 -11.17
N GLN A 130 23.09 25.67 -12.07
CA GLN A 130 24.17 25.23 -12.95
C GLN A 130 24.17 26.11 -14.20
N PRO A 131 25.30 26.75 -14.56
CA PRO A 131 25.37 27.61 -15.73
C PRO A 131 25.29 26.74 -17.00
N VAL A 132 24.19 26.92 -17.73
CA VAL A 132 23.93 26.35 -19.05
C VAL A 132 24.93 26.94 -20.05
N LEU A 133 25.84 26.11 -20.57
CA LEU A 133 26.62 26.45 -21.77
C LEU A 133 26.58 25.29 -22.77
N GLY A 134 25.68 25.39 -23.75
CA GLY A 134 25.62 24.47 -24.90
C GLY A 134 24.35 24.67 -25.75
N PRO A 135 24.46 25.08 -27.03
CA PRO A 135 23.30 25.21 -27.91
C PRO A 135 22.88 23.82 -28.41
N GLY A 136 21.96 23.17 -27.67
CA GLY A 136 21.39 21.88 -28.06
C GLY A 136 20.52 21.18 -27.01
N GLY A 137 20.59 21.55 -25.72
CA GLY A 137 19.87 20.84 -24.64
C GLY A 137 18.45 21.33 -24.34
N MET A 138 18.03 22.49 -24.85
CA MET A 138 16.83 23.18 -24.37
C MET A 138 15.51 22.82 -25.08
N ALA A 139 15.16 21.54 -25.15
CA ALA A 139 13.82 21.14 -25.62
C ALA A 139 13.14 20.01 -24.82
N LYS A 140 13.84 19.32 -23.92
CA LYS A 140 13.25 18.21 -23.14
C LYS A 140 12.95 18.54 -21.67
N GLU A 141 13.51 19.60 -21.11
CA GLU A 141 13.47 19.86 -19.65
C GLU A 141 12.40 20.87 -19.21
N ALA A 142 11.62 21.44 -20.13
CA ALA A 142 10.61 22.46 -19.82
C ALA A 142 9.15 22.04 -20.10
N ALA A 143 8.90 20.78 -20.48
CA ALA A 143 7.58 20.21 -20.28
C ALA A 143 7.43 20.05 -18.78
N GLN A 144 6.44 20.71 -18.17
CA GLN A 144 6.10 20.52 -16.76
C GLN A 144 5.97 19.03 -16.50
N GLN A 145 6.99 18.40 -15.94
CA GLN A 145 6.94 16.97 -15.61
C GLN A 145 5.95 16.85 -14.45
N VAL A 146 4.70 16.56 -14.82
CA VAL A 146 3.68 16.21 -13.86
C VAL A 146 4.10 14.85 -13.31
N GLN A 147 4.43 14.83 -12.02
CA GLN A 147 4.75 13.61 -11.31
C GLN A 147 3.47 13.05 -10.69
N PHE A 148 3.37 11.73 -10.62
CA PHE A 148 2.32 11.07 -9.86
C PHE A 148 2.85 10.60 -8.50
N ASN A 149 1.96 10.57 -7.50
CA ASN A 149 2.23 9.97 -6.21
C ASN A 149 1.11 8.99 -5.85
N LEU A 150 1.47 7.92 -5.13
CA LEU A 150 0.50 7.00 -4.55
C LEU A 150 -0.25 7.70 -3.40
N THR A 151 -1.56 7.47 -3.34
CA THR A 151 -2.38 7.89 -2.19
C THR A 151 -2.29 6.87 -1.06
N ASP A 152 -2.81 7.22 0.11
CA ASP A 152 -2.95 6.26 1.22
C ASP A 152 -3.77 5.03 0.82
N LYS A 153 -4.84 5.21 0.03
CA LYS A 153 -5.64 4.09 -0.51
C LYS A 153 -4.79 3.19 -1.42
N GLY A 154 -3.95 3.78 -2.27
CA GLY A 154 -3.02 3.04 -3.13
C GLY A 154 -1.98 2.26 -2.33
N ILE A 155 -1.37 2.91 -1.33
CA ILE A 155 -0.39 2.31 -0.44
C ILE A 155 -1.01 1.16 0.36
N ASP A 156 -2.20 1.35 0.93
CA ASP A 156 -2.89 0.32 1.71
C ASP A 156 -3.31 -0.86 0.84
N PHE A 157 -3.78 -0.61 -0.39
CA PHE A 157 -4.10 -1.69 -1.34
C PHE A 157 -2.86 -2.50 -1.72
N LEU A 158 -1.75 -1.83 -2.06
CA LEU A 158 -0.49 -2.49 -2.38
C LEU A 158 0.06 -3.25 -1.18
N GLY A 159 -0.07 -2.71 0.04
CA GLY A 159 0.31 -3.37 1.28
C GLY A 159 -0.50 -4.65 1.54
N PHE A 160 -1.81 -4.60 1.36
CA PHE A 160 -2.68 -5.78 1.44
C PHE A 160 -2.27 -6.86 0.44
N ARG A 161 -2.06 -6.49 -0.84
CA ARG A 161 -1.67 -7.43 -1.90
C ARG A 161 -0.31 -8.05 -1.65
N THR A 162 0.67 -7.24 -1.25
CA THR A 162 2.02 -7.70 -0.90
C THR A 162 1.97 -8.65 0.28
N LEU A 163 1.23 -8.31 1.33
CA LEU A 163 1.02 -9.18 2.48
C LEU A 163 0.40 -10.51 2.05
N LYS A 164 -0.68 -10.48 1.27
CA LYS A 164 -1.32 -11.69 0.75
C LYS A 164 -0.35 -12.56 -0.04
N HIS A 165 0.45 -11.96 -0.93
CA HIS A 165 1.44 -12.68 -1.74
C HIS A 165 2.53 -13.34 -0.88
N LEU A 166 3.04 -12.63 0.14
CA LEU A 166 4.01 -13.15 1.10
C LEU A 166 3.42 -14.24 2.01
N LEU A 167 2.15 -14.11 2.41
CA LEU A 167 1.49 -15.09 3.26
C LEU A 167 1.13 -16.38 2.52
N VAL A 168 0.83 -16.30 1.22
CA VAL A 168 0.57 -17.49 0.38
C VAL A 168 1.77 -18.46 0.39
N SER A 169 3.00 -17.95 0.50
CA SER A 169 4.20 -18.81 0.58
C SER A 169 4.47 -19.39 1.97
N ILE A 170 3.88 -18.83 3.03
CA ILE A 170 4.18 -19.20 4.44
C ILE A 170 3.27 -20.33 4.96
N GLY A 171 2.16 -20.65 4.30
CA GLY A 171 1.30 -21.79 4.65
C GLY A 171 0.37 -21.53 5.85
N LYS A 172 -0.46 -22.54 6.21
CA LYS A 172 -1.60 -22.46 7.15
C LYS A 172 -1.20 -22.38 8.64
N SER A 173 -0.21 -21.60 9.03
CA SER A 173 0.04 -21.31 10.44
C SER A 173 -0.80 -20.10 10.88
N SER A 174 -1.47 -20.24 12.03
CA SER A 174 -2.27 -19.17 12.64
C SER A 174 -1.36 -17.99 13.00
N PHE A 175 -1.65 -16.80 12.47
CA PHE A 175 -0.88 -15.60 12.77
C PHE A 175 -1.34 -15.01 14.11
N GLY A 176 -0.43 -15.03 15.08
CA GLY A 176 -0.19 -13.95 16.03
C GLY A 176 -1.41 -13.29 16.66
N ALA A 177 -2.31 -14.02 17.30
CA ALA A 177 -3.06 -13.38 18.37
C ALA A 177 -2.02 -13.01 19.43
N HIS A 178 -1.87 -11.74 19.80
CA HIS A 178 -1.16 -11.33 21.01
C HIS A 178 -1.95 -11.78 22.26
N GLU A 179 -2.40 -13.03 22.25
CA GLU A 179 -3.09 -13.71 23.32
C GLU A 179 -2.10 -13.83 24.46
N THR A 180 -2.35 -13.04 25.49
CA THR A 180 -1.75 -13.27 26.79
C THR A 180 -2.67 -14.17 27.59
N GLU A 181 -2.11 -15.16 28.28
CA GLU A 181 -2.86 -16.03 29.21
C GLU A 181 -3.42 -15.28 30.44
N HIS A 182 -3.15 -13.98 30.54
CA HIS A 182 -3.51 -13.13 31.67
C HIS A 182 -4.78 -12.33 31.37
N LEU A 183 -5.76 -12.42 32.27
CA LEU A 183 -6.93 -11.53 32.30
C LEU A 183 -6.56 -10.25 33.05
N ALA A 184 -6.88 -9.08 32.50
CA ALA A 184 -6.71 -7.80 33.19
C ALA A 184 -8.05 -7.28 33.69
N THR A 185 -8.09 -6.43 34.70
CA THR A 185 -9.32 -5.76 35.11
C THR A 185 -9.41 -4.45 34.32
N GLY A 186 -10.40 -4.31 33.43
CA GLY A 186 -10.52 -3.21 32.47
C GLY A 186 -11.98 -2.88 32.15
N VAL A 187 -12.21 -1.79 31.40
CA VAL A 187 -13.56 -1.20 31.16
C VAL A 187 -14.44 -2.07 30.25
N GLU A 188 -13.85 -2.90 29.39
CA GLU A 188 -14.59 -3.84 28.55
C GLU A 188 -14.65 -5.22 29.22
N ALA A 189 -15.75 -5.49 29.91
CA ALA A 189 -15.98 -6.70 30.70
C ALA A 189 -16.60 -7.81 29.86
N GLU A 190 -15.81 -8.80 29.44
CA GLU A 190 -16.33 -9.97 28.69
C GLU A 190 -16.34 -11.25 29.54
N SER A 191 -15.73 -11.24 30.73
CA SER A 191 -15.63 -12.41 31.63
C SER A 191 -16.39 -12.23 32.96
N ALA A 192 -16.60 -13.34 33.65
CA ALA A 192 -17.21 -13.40 34.98
C ALA A 192 -16.40 -12.55 35.98
N SER A 193 -17.11 -11.89 36.90
CA SER A 193 -16.50 -11.10 37.97
C SER A 193 -15.60 -11.98 38.85
N LYS A 194 -14.40 -11.49 39.18
CA LYS A 194 -13.51 -12.12 40.17
C LYS A 194 -13.48 -11.33 41.47
N ARG A 195 -13.04 -11.95 42.55
CA ARG A 195 -12.77 -11.25 43.82
C ARG A 195 -11.58 -10.30 43.64
N TYR A 196 -11.68 -9.12 44.22
CA TYR A 196 -10.63 -8.10 44.17
C TYR A 196 -9.36 -8.58 44.89
N GLU A 197 -8.23 -8.49 44.20
CA GLU A 197 -6.90 -8.70 44.76
C GLU A 197 -6.07 -7.42 44.67
N TYR A 198 -5.12 -7.25 45.58
CA TYR A 198 -4.27 -6.07 45.60
C TYR A 198 -3.48 -5.96 44.28
N GLY A 199 -3.66 -4.84 43.57
CA GLY A 199 -3.07 -4.60 42.24
C GLY A 199 -4.08 -4.61 41.09
N ASP A 200 -5.31 -5.10 41.32
CA ASP A 200 -6.39 -4.98 40.35
C ASP A 200 -6.87 -3.53 40.20
N THR A 201 -7.36 -3.17 39.01
CA THR A 201 -8.09 -1.93 38.81
C THR A 201 -9.46 -2.03 39.50
N LEU A 202 -9.90 -0.93 40.11
CA LEU A 202 -11.14 -0.90 40.90
C LEU A 202 -12.39 -0.79 40.01
N ASN A 203 -12.51 -1.64 38.99
CA ASN A 203 -13.71 -1.73 38.16
C ASN A 203 -14.74 -2.66 38.83
N LEU A 204 -15.41 -2.15 39.87
CA LEU A 204 -16.29 -2.92 40.72
C LEU A 204 -17.55 -3.40 39.99
N ASP A 205 -17.81 -4.69 40.06
CA ASP A 205 -19.14 -5.24 39.78
C ASP A 205 -20.00 -5.02 41.03
N VAL A 206 -20.77 -3.93 41.00
CA VAL A 206 -21.63 -3.52 42.13
C VAL A 206 -22.67 -4.61 42.46
N ASN A 207 -23.21 -5.29 41.44
CA ASN A 207 -24.23 -6.32 41.63
C ASN A 207 -23.64 -7.58 42.27
N ALA A 208 -22.49 -8.04 41.78
CA ALA A 208 -21.79 -9.19 42.35
C ALA A 208 -21.28 -8.89 43.76
N THR A 209 -20.76 -7.68 43.99
CA THR A 209 -20.27 -7.22 45.30
C THR A 209 -21.40 -7.19 46.34
N LEU A 210 -22.53 -6.55 46.00
CA LEU A 210 -23.72 -6.52 46.88
C LEU A 210 -24.27 -7.92 47.12
N SER A 211 -24.30 -8.77 46.08
CA SER A 211 -24.76 -10.16 46.21
C SER A 211 -23.87 -10.99 47.13
N HIS A 212 -22.56 -10.76 47.13
CA HIS A 212 -21.62 -11.42 48.04
C HIS A 212 -21.81 -10.95 49.49
N ALA A 213 -21.90 -9.64 49.70
CA ALA A 213 -22.15 -9.06 51.03
C ALA A 213 -23.48 -9.56 51.61
N LEU A 214 -24.55 -9.60 50.79
CA LEU A 214 -25.86 -10.10 51.20
C LEU A 214 -25.87 -11.59 51.51
N LYS A 215 -25.08 -12.41 50.79
CA LYS A 215 -24.92 -13.83 51.09
C LYS A 215 -24.21 -14.06 52.42
N ARG A 216 -23.25 -13.20 52.79
CA ARG A 216 -22.53 -13.31 54.06
C ARG A 216 -23.37 -12.86 55.24
N GLU A 217 -23.99 -11.68 55.14
CA GLU A 217 -24.64 -11.02 56.27
C GLU A 217 -26.16 -11.26 56.35
N GLY A 218 -26.78 -11.67 55.23
CA GLY A 218 -28.22 -11.80 55.11
C GLY A 218 -28.92 -10.46 54.80
N LEU A 219 -30.25 -10.46 54.78
CA LEU A 219 -31.10 -9.32 54.39
C LEU A 219 -31.19 -8.18 55.45
N GLY A 220 -30.15 -8.01 56.26
CA GLY A 220 -30.06 -6.96 57.26
C GLY A 220 -29.73 -5.60 56.63
N VAL A 221 -30.29 -4.51 57.17
CA VAL A 221 -29.94 -3.14 56.79
C VAL A 221 -29.49 -2.39 58.04
N PRO A 222 -28.35 -1.68 58.03
CA PRO A 222 -27.42 -1.50 56.91
C PRO A 222 -26.59 -2.74 56.59
N ILE A 223 -26.26 -2.94 55.32
CA ILE A 223 -25.35 -4.01 54.85
C ILE A 223 -23.91 -3.52 55.11
N ASN A 224 -23.17 -4.28 55.90
CA ASN A 224 -21.74 -4.10 56.14
C ASN A 224 -20.95 -4.69 54.96
N LEU A 225 -20.28 -3.82 54.20
CA LEU A 225 -19.36 -4.21 53.12
C LEU A 225 -17.95 -4.42 53.69
N GLU A 226 -17.37 -5.58 53.46
CA GLU A 226 -15.96 -5.83 53.76
C GLU A 226 -15.16 -6.00 52.47
N TYR A 227 -13.83 -5.94 52.60
CA TYR A 227 -12.90 -6.10 51.49
C TYR A 227 -13.10 -7.43 50.73
N ASP A 228 -13.50 -8.47 51.46
CA ASP A 228 -13.72 -9.82 50.94
C ASP A 228 -14.94 -9.96 50.02
N ASP A 229 -15.84 -8.97 50.05
CA ASP A 229 -17.03 -8.92 49.20
C ASP A 229 -16.77 -8.21 47.88
N LEU A 230 -15.65 -7.50 47.75
CA LEU A 230 -15.35 -6.69 46.58
C LEU A 230 -15.13 -7.60 45.36
N MET A 231 -16.01 -7.45 44.37
CA MET A 231 -15.93 -8.15 43.10
C MET A 231 -15.59 -7.14 42.00
N VAL A 232 -14.66 -7.49 41.12
CA VAL A 232 -14.23 -6.67 39.99
C VAL A 232 -14.47 -7.39 38.66
N HIS A 233 -14.81 -6.62 37.64
CA HIS A 233 -14.96 -7.12 36.28
C HIS A 233 -13.61 -7.52 35.70
N GLN A 234 -13.59 -8.71 35.07
CA GLN A 234 -12.45 -9.16 34.27
C GLN A 234 -12.63 -8.69 32.82
N ALA A 235 -11.58 -8.11 32.27
CA ALA A 235 -11.39 -7.75 30.87
C ALA A 235 -10.28 -8.60 30.26
N GLU A 236 -10.29 -8.76 28.95
CA GLU A 236 -9.13 -9.32 28.26
C GLU A 236 -7.95 -8.34 28.37
N TYR A 237 -6.79 -8.82 28.80
CA TYR A 237 -5.56 -8.04 28.64
C TYR A 237 -5.15 -8.12 27.18
N ARG A 238 -5.21 -6.99 26.47
CA ARG A 238 -4.55 -6.86 25.17
C ARG A 238 -3.24 -6.13 25.38
N SER A 239 -2.13 -6.85 25.23
CA SER A 239 -0.80 -6.24 25.24
C SER A 239 -0.66 -5.32 24.03
N SER A 240 -0.23 -4.07 24.25
CA SER A 240 0.21 -3.20 23.16
C SER A 240 1.68 -3.44 22.85
N SER A 241 2.03 -3.59 21.58
CA SER A 241 3.41 -3.69 21.10
C SER A 241 3.90 -2.38 20.48
N ALA A 242 5.18 -2.07 20.69
CA ALA A 242 5.87 -0.98 20.01
C ALA A 242 6.96 -1.56 19.10
N THR A 243 6.70 -1.54 17.79
CA THR A 243 7.59 -2.10 16.77
C THR A 243 8.40 -0.99 16.09
N VAL A 244 9.72 -1.16 16.03
CA VAL A 244 10.62 -0.30 15.23
C VAL A 244 11.17 -1.11 14.07
N LEU A 245 10.79 -0.76 12.84
CA LEU A 245 11.30 -1.35 11.61
C LEU A 245 12.47 -0.52 11.09
N MET A 246 13.64 -1.13 11.00
CA MET A 246 14.84 -0.47 10.48
C MET A 246 15.10 -0.93 9.05
N LEU A 247 15.23 0.00 8.11
CA LEU A 247 15.52 -0.27 6.70
C LEU A 247 16.88 0.30 6.33
N ASP A 248 17.75 -0.57 5.82
CA ASP A 248 19.05 -0.23 5.27
C ASP A 248 18.87 0.43 3.88
N CYS A 249 19.38 1.65 3.73
CA CYS A 249 19.43 2.41 2.48
C CYS A 249 20.88 2.57 1.97
N SER A 250 21.83 1.81 2.51
CA SER A 250 23.25 1.89 2.14
C SER A 250 23.51 1.42 0.71
N HIS A 251 24.68 1.77 0.20
CA HIS A 251 25.17 1.32 -1.10
C HIS A 251 25.07 -0.20 -1.31
N SER A 252 25.25 -1.00 -0.27
CA SER A 252 25.22 -2.47 -0.34
C SER A 252 23.83 -3.06 -0.67
N MET A 253 22.78 -2.28 -0.44
CA MET A 253 21.39 -2.66 -0.77
C MET A 253 21.09 -2.49 -2.26
N ILE A 254 21.96 -1.80 -2.99
CA ILE A 254 21.80 -1.37 -4.38
C ILE A 254 22.89 -1.97 -5.27
N LEU A 255 24.12 -2.10 -4.75
CA LEU A 255 25.25 -2.68 -5.46
C LEU A 255 25.18 -4.21 -5.52
N TYR A 256 25.88 -4.75 -6.52
CA TYR A 256 25.90 -6.17 -6.96
C TYR A 256 24.85 -6.59 -7.98
N GLY A 257 24.24 -5.64 -8.70
CA GLY A 257 23.39 -5.93 -9.87
C GLY A 257 22.03 -6.56 -9.53
N GLU A 258 21.68 -6.62 -8.24
CA GLU A 258 20.40 -7.09 -7.74
C GLU A 258 19.84 -6.03 -6.78
N ASP A 259 18.65 -5.49 -7.08
CA ASP A 259 17.96 -4.52 -6.23
C ASP A 259 17.38 -5.22 -5.00
N ARG A 260 18.10 -5.14 -3.87
CA ARG A 260 17.68 -5.72 -2.58
C ARG A 260 16.79 -4.78 -1.78
N PHE A 261 16.80 -3.50 -2.12
CA PHE A 261 15.98 -2.49 -1.47
C PHE A 261 14.49 -2.64 -1.81
N THR A 262 14.14 -2.89 -3.08
CA THR A 262 12.74 -3.07 -3.49
C THR A 262 12.05 -4.24 -2.76
N PRO A 263 12.66 -5.45 -2.64
CA PRO A 263 12.15 -6.52 -1.78
C PRO A 263 11.98 -6.10 -0.31
N ALA A 264 12.97 -5.40 0.27
CA ALA A 264 12.89 -4.93 1.65
C ALA A 264 11.70 -3.96 1.86
N LYS A 265 11.50 -3.02 0.92
CA LYS A 265 10.37 -2.08 0.91
C LYS A 265 9.02 -2.81 0.81
N LYS A 266 8.92 -3.86 -0.01
CA LYS A 266 7.72 -4.71 -0.10
C LYS A 266 7.39 -5.38 1.23
N VAL A 267 8.39 -6.01 1.87
CA VAL A 267 8.21 -6.64 3.18
C VAL A 267 7.81 -5.61 4.24
N ALA A 268 8.45 -4.44 4.23
CA ALA A 268 8.11 -3.34 5.13
C ALA A 268 6.66 -2.88 4.97
N LEU A 269 6.21 -2.71 3.72
CA LEU A 269 4.84 -2.32 3.40
C LEU A 269 3.83 -3.38 3.86
N ALA A 270 4.10 -4.66 3.61
CA ALA A 270 3.27 -5.77 4.04
C ALA A 270 3.15 -5.85 5.57
N LEU A 271 4.28 -5.75 6.28
CA LEU A 271 4.30 -5.75 7.75
C LEU A 271 3.56 -4.55 8.33
N THR A 272 3.74 -3.37 7.72
CA THR A 272 3.02 -2.15 8.11
C THR A 272 1.51 -2.33 7.96
N HIS A 273 1.07 -2.91 6.84
CA HIS A 273 -0.33 -3.20 6.61
C HIS A 273 -0.88 -4.22 7.61
N LEU A 274 -0.14 -5.29 7.89
CA LEU A 274 -0.51 -6.31 8.87
C LEU A 274 -0.73 -5.69 10.26
N ILE A 275 0.26 -4.93 10.76
CA ILE A 275 0.19 -4.31 12.09
C ILE A 275 -0.99 -3.33 12.17
N ARG A 276 -1.14 -2.45 11.19
CA ARG A 276 -2.23 -1.45 11.20
C ARG A 276 -3.63 -2.07 11.11
N THR A 277 -3.78 -3.24 10.50
CA THR A 277 -5.09 -3.88 10.29
C THR A 277 -5.44 -4.90 11.38
N GLN A 278 -4.49 -5.72 11.82
CA GLN A 278 -4.72 -6.75 12.84
C GLN A 278 -4.51 -6.23 14.27
N PHE A 279 -3.61 -5.26 14.45
CA PHE A 279 -3.23 -4.74 15.77
C PHE A 279 -3.37 -3.21 15.81
N PRO A 280 -4.59 -2.66 15.71
CA PRO A 280 -4.81 -1.21 15.65
C PRO A 280 -4.35 -0.47 16.93
N GLY A 281 -4.14 -1.18 18.04
CA GLY A 281 -3.58 -0.62 19.28
C GLY A 281 -2.05 -0.58 19.33
N ASP A 282 -1.37 -1.19 18.36
CA ASP A 282 0.09 -1.24 18.31
C ASP A 282 0.69 -0.01 17.64
N THR A 283 1.92 0.32 18.03
CA THR A 283 2.67 1.42 17.44
C THR A 283 3.78 0.89 16.54
N LEU A 284 3.89 1.45 15.34
CA LEU A 284 4.95 1.13 14.38
C LEU A 284 5.74 2.40 14.03
N ARG A 285 7.06 2.31 14.09
CA ARG A 285 7.99 3.34 13.61
C ARG A 285 8.93 2.75 12.57
N VAL A 286 9.15 3.48 11.48
CA VAL A 286 10.12 3.10 10.44
C VAL A 286 11.31 4.04 10.53
N VAL A 287 12.51 3.47 10.58
CA VAL A 287 13.78 4.20 10.62
C VAL A 287 14.59 3.80 9.39
N LEU A 288 14.92 4.78 8.56
CA LEU A 288 15.87 4.59 7.46
C LEU A 288 17.28 4.87 7.97
N PHE A 289 18.25 4.04 7.62
CA PHE A 289 19.65 4.27 7.93
C PHE A 289 20.52 4.07 6.69
N HIS A 290 21.56 4.88 6.54
CA HIS A 290 22.61 4.73 5.54
C HIS A 290 23.92 5.29 6.12
N ASP A 291 25.04 4.96 5.47
CA ASP A 291 26.35 5.57 5.70
C ASP A 291 26.71 6.43 4.48
#